data_AF-A0A6G2JV54-F1
#
_entry.id   AF-A0A6G2JV54-F1
#
_cell.length_a   1.000
_cell.length_b   1.000
_cell.length_c   1.000
_cell.angle_alpha   90.00
_cell.angle_beta   90.00
_cell.angle_gamma   90.00
#
_symmetry.space_group_name_H-M   'P 1'
#
loop_
_entity.id
_entity.type
_entity.pdbx_description
1 polymer ?
#
loop_
_entity_poly.entity_id
_entity_poly.type
_entity_poly.pdbx_seq_one_letter_code
_entity_poly.pdbx_strand_id
1 'polypeptide(L)'
;AGDDHTCALSDDGSVACWGDDRSGQSSAPSGTFTAIAAGEDLSCAFADDGTLTCWGYNGSRQTRVPAGTYTSVALGPNHSCAIATDGAVTCWGHSRYGRTDAPAGTYTAVEVGPRHSCAIATDGAVTCWGHKWGTQPDTSTGTYSSLALGDIHTCAIDTDGTITCWPRSPDGVRWITST
;
A
#
# COMPACT_ATOMS: atom_id res chain seq x y z
N ALA A 1 2.35 11.77 -0.68
CA ALA A 1 3.35 12.17 -1.69
C ALA A 1 3.97 10.90 -2.25
N GLY A 2 4.34 10.89 -3.53
CA GLY A 2 5.14 9.83 -4.13
C GLY A 2 6.63 10.04 -3.89
N ASP A 3 7.46 9.39 -4.70
CA ASP A 3 8.92 9.49 -4.57
C ASP A 3 9.43 10.83 -5.15
N ASP A 4 9.14 11.06 -6.43
CA ASP A 4 9.53 12.28 -7.16
C ASP A 4 8.33 13.15 -7.62
N HIS A 5 7.10 12.80 -7.22
CA HIS A 5 5.89 13.60 -7.48
C HIS A 5 5.02 13.74 -6.24
N THR A 6 4.16 14.75 -6.25
CA THR A 6 3.15 14.95 -5.22
C THR A 6 1.84 15.39 -5.85
N CYS A 7 0.73 15.04 -5.21
CA CYS A 7 -0.60 15.40 -5.63
C CYS A 7 -1.36 16.03 -4.46
N ALA A 8 -2.25 16.96 -4.77
CA ALA A 8 -3.17 17.59 -3.83
C ALA A 8 -4.61 17.44 -4.34
N LEU A 9 -5.53 17.26 -3.40
CA LEU A 9 -6.96 17.26 -3.62
C LEU A 9 -7.52 18.60 -3.14
N SER A 10 -8.25 19.29 -4.02
CA SER A 10 -8.93 20.54 -3.72
C SER A 10 -10.33 20.29 -3.11
N ASP A 11 -10.90 21.29 -2.45
CA ASP A 11 -12.24 21.21 -1.84
C ASP A 11 -13.37 20.98 -2.88
N ASP A 12 -13.12 21.34 -4.15
CA ASP A 12 -14.03 21.06 -5.27
C ASP A 12 -13.87 19.64 -5.87
N GLY A 13 -13.00 18.83 -5.26
CA GLY A 13 -12.67 17.46 -5.65
C GLY A 13 -11.72 17.34 -6.85
N SER A 14 -11.20 18.45 -7.39
CA SER A 14 -10.18 18.40 -8.43
C SER A 14 -8.81 17.99 -7.87
N VAL A 15 -8.03 17.27 -8.68
CA VAL A 15 -6.68 16.82 -8.31
C VAL A 15 -5.64 17.55 -9.15
N ALA A 16 -4.63 18.10 -8.48
CA ALA A 16 -3.46 18.68 -9.11
C ALA A 16 -2.21 17.93 -8.65
N CYS A 17 -1.32 17.60 -9.59
CA CYS A 17 -0.04 16.94 -9.28
C CYS A 17 1.14 17.71 -9.89
N TRP A 18 2.29 17.61 -9.24
CA TRP A 18 3.53 18.27 -9.65
C TRP A 18 4.74 17.38 -9.34
N GLY A 19 5.82 17.54 -10.11
CA GLY A 19 7.06 16.77 -9.97
C GLY A 19 7.40 16.01 -11.24
N ASP A 20 8.02 14.84 -11.10
CA ASP A 20 8.31 13.97 -12.23
C ASP A 20 7.03 13.54 -12.96
N ASP A 21 7.11 13.45 -14.28
CA ASP A 21 6.00 13.03 -15.14
C ASP A 21 6.44 12.11 -16.28
N ARG A 22 7.62 11.48 -16.17
CA ARG A 22 8.15 10.55 -17.20
C ARG A 22 7.20 9.38 -17.48
N SER A 23 6.37 9.02 -16.50
CA SER A 23 5.38 7.93 -16.60
C SER A 23 3.93 8.45 -16.60
N GLY A 24 3.72 9.77 -16.64
CA GLY A 24 2.40 10.38 -16.52
C GLY A 24 1.85 10.44 -15.09
N GLN A 25 2.69 10.28 -14.06
CA GLN A 25 2.27 10.22 -12.65
C GLN A 25 1.83 11.59 -12.07
N SER A 26 2.24 12.69 -12.71
CA SER A 26 1.77 14.05 -12.43
C SER A 26 0.64 14.51 -13.36
N SER A 27 0.26 13.69 -14.34
CA SER A 27 -0.86 13.95 -15.26
C SER A 27 -2.20 13.45 -14.69
N ALA A 28 -2.70 14.13 -13.64
CA ALA A 28 -3.96 13.76 -12.98
C ALA A 28 -5.16 13.77 -13.94
N PRO A 29 -6.05 12.76 -13.90
CA PRO A 29 -7.26 12.76 -14.70
C PRO A 29 -8.23 13.86 -14.26
N SER A 30 -8.99 14.39 -15.21
CA SER A 30 -10.12 15.29 -14.90
C SER A 30 -11.24 14.51 -14.22
N GLY A 31 -11.79 15.06 -13.15
CA GLY A 31 -12.90 14.46 -12.41
C GLY A 31 -13.07 15.11 -11.04
N THR A 32 -14.04 14.60 -10.29
CA THR A 32 -14.25 14.93 -8.88
C THR A 32 -13.94 13.70 -8.05
N PHE A 33 -13.08 13.88 -7.06
CA PHE A 33 -12.57 12.81 -6.22
C PHE A 33 -12.70 13.18 -4.74
N THR A 34 -12.74 12.17 -3.87
CA THR A 34 -12.90 12.32 -2.41
C THR A 34 -11.62 12.09 -1.63
N ALA A 35 -10.69 11.33 -2.21
CA ALA A 35 -9.41 11.01 -1.62
C ALA A 35 -8.39 10.69 -2.70
N ILE A 36 -7.11 10.87 -2.37
CA ILE A 36 -5.98 10.55 -3.24
C ILE A 36 -4.93 9.74 -2.48
N ALA A 37 -4.22 8.89 -3.21
CA ALA A 37 -3.04 8.16 -2.76
C ALA A 37 -1.94 8.31 -3.81
N ALA A 38 -0.70 8.47 -3.36
CA ALA A 38 0.48 8.52 -4.23
C ALA A 38 1.48 7.46 -3.78
N GLY A 39 1.93 6.62 -4.72
CA GLY A 39 3.03 5.68 -4.56
C GLY A 39 4.29 6.18 -5.27
N GLU A 40 5.27 5.32 -5.51
CA GLU A 40 6.57 5.68 -6.09
C GLU A 40 6.44 6.42 -7.43
N ASP A 41 5.91 5.74 -8.46
CA ASP A 41 5.72 6.26 -9.83
C ASP A 41 4.25 6.26 -10.28
N LEU A 42 3.31 6.19 -9.35
CA LEU A 42 1.87 6.16 -9.65
C LEU A 42 1.04 6.90 -8.61
N SER A 43 -0.17 7.24 -9.01
CA SER A 43 -1.17 7.88 -8.15
C SER A 43 -2.53 7.24 -8.40
N CYS A 44 -3.38 7.27 -7.38
CA CYS A 44 -4.78 6.86 -7.48
C CYS A 44 -5.69 7.86 -6.76
N ALA A 45 -6.95 7.91 -7.20
CA ALA A 45 -7.98 8.74 -6.60
C ALA A 45 -9.30 7.98 -6.48
N PHE A 46 -10.01 8.23 -5.39
CA PHE A 46 -11.33 7.66 -5.10
C PHE A 46 -12.42 8.59 -5.63
N ALA A 47 -13.38 8.03 -6.37
CA ALA A 47 -14.61 8.72 -6.71
C ALA A 47 -15.64 8.62 -5.56
N ASP A 48 -16.71 9.43 -5.64
CA ASP A 48 -17.80 9.43 -4.65
C ASP A 48 -18.52 8.07 -4.52
N ASP A 49 -18.55 7.28 -5.61
CA ASP A 49 -19.16 5.95 -5.63
C ASP A 49 -18.26 4.84 -5.08
N GLY A 50 -17.06 5.20 -4.58
CA GLY A 50 -16.08 4.28 -4.04
C GLY A 50 -15.23 3.57 -5.10
N THR A 51 -15.38 3.89 -6.39
CA THR A 51 -14.49 3.38 -7.43
C THR A 51 -13.12 4.07 -7.39
N LEU A 52 -12.08 3.36 -7.85
CA LEU A 52 -10.70 3.84 -7.81
C LEU A 52 -10.17 4.02 -9.24
N THR A 53 -9.60 5.19 -9.51
CA THR A 53 -8.89 5.50 -10.75
C THR A 53 -7.41 5.67 -10.47
N CYS A 54 -6.55 4.94 -11.19
CA CYS A 54 -5.10 5.02 -11.04
C CYS A 54 -4.41 5.47 -12.34
N TRP A 55 -3.35 6.25 -12.23
CA TRP A 55 -2.54 6.78 -13.35
C TRP A 55 -1.05 6.79 -13.01
N GLY A 56 -0.19 6.99 -14.01
CA GLY A 56 1.26 6.89 -13.89
C GLY A 56 1.83 5.58 -14.45
N TYR A 57 2.94 5.11 -13.87
CA TYR A 57 3.67 3.94 -14.36
C TYR A 57 2.82 2.67 -14.31
N ASN A 58 2.77 1.95 -15.43
CA ASN A 58 1.91 0.77 -15.61
C ASN A 58 2.65 -0.45 -16.16
N GLY A 59 3.99 -0.49 -16.07
CA GLY A 59 4.80 -1.57 -16.63
C GLY A 59 4.45 -2.95 -16.07
N SER A 60 4.02 -3.01 -14.80
CA SER A 60 3.57 -4.24 -14.15
C SER A 60 2.04 -4.34 -14.00
N ARG A 61 1.28 -3.51 -14.72
CA ARG A 61 -0.20 -3.44 -14.63
C ARG A 61 -0.74 -2.85 -13.32
N GLN A 62 0.08 -2.16 -12.52
CA GLN A 62 -0.36 -1.63 -11.22
C GLN A 62 -1.38 -0.47 -11.29
N THR A 63 -1.61 0.15 -12.45
CA THR A 63 -2.72 1.11 -12.61
C THR A 63 -4.01 0.48 -13.13
N ARG A 64 -4.02 -0.83 -13.44
CA ARG A 64 -5.21 -1.56 -13.90
C ARG A 64 -6.02 -2.06 -12.71
N VAL A 65 -6.74 -1.14 -12.07
CA VAL A 65 -7.60 -1.45 -10.92
C VAL A 65 -8.66 -2.49 -11.30
N PRO A 66 -8.81 -3.59 -10.54
CA PRO A 66 -9.94 -4.50 -10.67
C PRO A 66 -11.27 -3.77 -10.43
N ALA A 67 -12.35 -4.25 -11.06
CA ALA A 67 -13.67 -3.69 -10.83
C ALA A 67 -14.12 -3.94 -9.39
N GLY A 68 -14.62 -2.90 -8.73
CA GLY A 68 -15.07 -2.97 -7.34
C GLY A 68 -15.15 -1.59 -6.70
N THR A 69 -15.55 -1.59 -5.43
CA THR A 69 -15.59 -0.40 -4.57
C THR A 69 -14.64 -0.60 -3.40
N TYR A 70 -13.89 0.43 -3.05
CA TYR A 70 -12.77 0.35 -2.12
C TYR A 70 -12.84 1.46 -1.08
N THR A 71 -12.34 1.17 0.13
CA THR A 71 -12.24 2.12 1.25
C THR A 71 -10.82 2.65 1.45
N SER A 72 -9.82 1.92 0.97
CA SER A 72 -8.42 2.34 1.04
C SER A 72 -7.57 1.63 -0.02
N VAL A 73 -6.42 2.22 -0.35
CA VAL A 73 -5.46 1.67 -1.31
C VAL A 73 -4.04 1.93 -0.84
N ALA A 74 -3.18 0.94 -1.04
CA ALA A 74 -1.73 1.02 -0.87
C ALA A 74 -1.04 0.76 -2.22
N LEU A 75 -0.08 1.63 -2.54
CA LEU A 75 0.56 1.69 -3.86
C LEU A 75 2.04 1.36 -3.72
N GLY A 76 2.48 0.24 -4.30
CA GLY A 76 3.89 -0.12 -4.42
C GLY A 76 4.44 0.07 -5.84
N PRO A 77 5.76 -0.13 -6.02
CA PRO A 77 6.43 0.06 -7.32
C PRO A 77 5.95 -0.89 -8.41
N ASN A 78 5.48 -2.08 -8.04
CA ASN A 78 5.18 -3.16 -9.00
C ASN A 78 3.80 -3.77 -8.83
N HIS A 79 3.15 -3.55 -7.69
CA HIS A 79 1.80 -4.03 -7.41
C HIS A 79 1.12 -3.05 -6.46
N SER A 80 -0.20 -3.16 -6.40
CA SER A 80 -1.03 -2.35 -5.53
C SER A 80 -2.04 -3.26 -4.86
N CYS A 81 -2.52 -2.85 -3.70
CA CYS A 81 -3.55 -3.54 -2.95
C CYS A 81 -4.57 -2.53 -2.44
N ALA A 82 -5.84 -2.91 -2.41
CA ALA A 82 -6.92 -2.10 -1.86
C ALA A 82 -7.81 -2.94 -0.95
N ILE A 83 -8.36 -2.29 0.08
CA ILE A 83 -9.41 -2.88 0.91
C ILE A 83 -10.74 -2.53 0.27
N ALA A 84 -11.49 -3.55 -0.13
CA ALA A 84 -12.83 -3.42 -0.67
C ALA A 84 -13.83 -3.01 0.43
N THR A 85 -15.00 -2.51 0.05
CA THR A 85 -16.05 -2.09 1.00
C THR A 85 -16.59 -3.21 1.89
N ASP A 86 -16.38 -4.47 1.52
CA ASP A 86 -16.70 -5.65 2.35
C ASP A 86 -15.55 -6.06 3.29
N GLY A 87 -14.44 -5.32 3.27
CA GLY A 87 -13.24 -5.55 4.09
C GLY A 87 -12.22 -6.49 3.46
N ALA A 88 -12.49 -7.12 2.31
CA ALA A 88 -11.54 -8.01 1.66
C ALA A 88 -10.39 -7.22 1.00
N VAL A 89 -9.18 -7.78 1.00
CA VAL A 89 -8.05 -7.19 0.27
C VAL A 89 -8.01 -7.74 -1.16
N THR A 90 -7.95 -6.83 -2.13
CA THR A 90 -7.68 -7.15 -3.53
C THR A 90 -6.33 -6.60 -3.93
N CYS A 91 -5.43 -7.43 -4.46
CA CYS A 91 -4.14 -6.99 -4.97
C CYS A 91 -4.00 -7.26 -6.47
N TRP A 92 -3.33 -6.36 -7.18
CA TRP A 92 -3.11 -6.46 -8.63
C TRP A 92 -1.74 -5.93 -9.04
N GLY A 93 -1.31 -6.29 -10.25
CA GLY A 93 -0.02 -5.93 -10.81
C GLY A 93 0.91 -7.14 -10.93
N HIS A 94 2.19 -6.96 -10.59
CA HIS A 94 3.18 -8.04 -10.64
C HIS A 94 2.92 -9.12 -9.58
N SER A 95 2.77 -10.39 -9.98
CA SER A 95 2.34 -11.47 -9.06
C SER A 95 3.45 -12.38 -8.53
N ARG A 96 4.72 -12.19 -8.94
CA ARG A 96 5.82 -13.08 -8.49
C ARG A 96 5.90 -13.13 -6.96
N TYR A 97 6.17 -14.33 -6.44
CA TYR A 97 6.19 -14.67 -5.01
C TYR A 97 4.82 -14.66 -4.33
N GLY A 98 3.72 -14.57 -5.10
CA GLY A 98 2.36 -14.56 -4.55
C GLY A 98 2.00 -13.24 -3.87
N ARG A 99 2.68 -12.13 -4.21
CA ARG A 99 2.41 -10.80 -3.61
C ARG A 99 1.02 -10.23 -3.93
N THR A 100 0.36 -10.78 -4.95
CA THR A 100 -1.03 -10.48 -5.30
C THR A 100 -2.04 -11.43 -4.67
N ASP A 101 -1.58 -12.49 -4.00
CA ASP A 101 -2.42 -13.57 -3.48
C ASP A 101 -2.77 -13.27 -2.03
N ALA A 102 -3.55 -12.19 -1.83
CA ALA A 102 -3.98 -11.76 -0.51
C ALA A 102 -4.75 -12.89 0.21
N PRO A 103 -4.40 -13.23 1.46
CA PRO A 103 -5.15 -14.22 2.23
C PRO A 103 -6.62 -13.81 2.41
N ALA A 104 -7.50 -14.80 2.48
CA ALA A 104 -8.91 -14.54 2.76
C ALA A 104 -9.08 -14.00 4.19
N GLY A 105 -9.91 -12.97 4.34
CA GLY A 105 -10.14 -12.31 5.62
C GLY A 105 -10.69 -10.91 5.45
N THR A 106 -10.92 -10.24 6.57
CA THR A 106 -11.31 -8.83 6.61
C THR A 106 -10.24 -7.99 7.26
N TYR A 107 -9.92 -6.85 6.66
CA TYR A 107 -8.77 -6.02 7.01
C TYR A 107 -9.17 -4.57 7.21
N THR A 108 -8.42 -3.88 8.06
CA THR A 108 -8.61 -2.45 8.38
C THR A 108 -7.52 -1.58 7.79
N ALA A 109 -6.34 -2.15 7.55
CA ALA A 109 -5.22 -1.49 6.88
C ALA A 109 -4.47 -2.48 6.00
N VAL A 110 -3.93 -2.00 4.89
CA VAL A 110 -3.04 -2.74 4.00
C VAL A 110 -1.90 -1.84 3.60
N GLU A 111 -0.71 -2.41 3.52
CA GLU A 111 0.49 -1.73 3.06
C GLU A 111 1.24 -2.60 2.06
N VAL A 112 1.93 -1.95 1.13
CA VAL A 112 2.60 -2.61 0.02
C VAL A 112 4.07 -2.21 -0.04
N GLY A 113 4.95 -3.20 0.00
CA GLY A 113 6.38 -3.05 -0.26
C GLY A 113 6.76 -3.52 -1.68
N PRO A 114 8.05 -3.50 -2.03
CA PRO A 114 8.50 -3.86 -3.38
C PRO A 114 8.31 -5.34 -3.76
N ARG A 115 8.27 -6.26 -2.77
CA ARG A 115 8.12 -7.71 -3.02
C ARG A 115 7.14 -8.43 -2.10
N HIS A 116 6.56 -7.74 -1.13
CA HIS A 116 5.59 -8.29 -0.18
C HIS A 116 4.53 -7.25 0.15
N SER A 117 3.46 -7.72 0.78
CA SER A 117 2.38 -6.90 1.31
C SER A 117 2.07 -7.37 2.72
N CYS A 118 1.57 -6.46 3.56
CA CYS A 118 1.08 -6.81 4.88
C CYS A 118 -0.24 -6.08 5.13
N ALA A 119 -1.12 -6.70 5.92
CA ALA A 119 -2.38 -6.10 6.30
C ALA A 119 -2.69 -6.36 7.78
N ILE A 120 -3.41 -5.42 8.39
CA ILE A 120 -3.96 -5.55 9.74
C ILE A 120 -5.39 -6.06 9.60
N ALA A 121 -5.65 -7.25 10.12
CA ALA A 121 -6.98 -7.84 10.17
C ALA A 121 -7.90 -7.08 11.15
N THR A 122 -9.21 -7.28 11.06
CA THR A 122 -10.19 -6.64 11.95
C THR A 122 -10.03 -6.99 13.43
N ASP A 123 -9.36 -8.10 13.74
CA ASP A 123 -8.99 -8.50 15.10
C ASP A 123 -7.65 -7.93 15.57
N GLY A 124 -7.00 -7.10 14.73
CA GLY A 124 -5.72 -6.46 15.01
C GLY A 124 -4.49 -7.28 14.63
N ALA A 125 -4.65 -8.54 14.18
CA ALA A 125 -3.53 -9.38 13.78
C ALA A 125 -2.89 -8.88 12.47
N VAL A 126 -1.56 -8.92 12.36
CA VAL A 126 -0.86 -8.62 11.11
C VAL A 126 -0.65 -9.90 10.33
N THR A 127 -1.03 -9.88 9.05
CA THR A 127 -0.74 -10.95 8.10
C THR A 127 0.13 -10.39 6.97
N CYS A 128 1.24 -11.05 6.65
CA CYS A 128 2.11 -10.68 5.54
C CYS A 128 2.17 -11.80 4.49
N TRP A 129 2.23 -11.43 3.21
CA TRP A 129 2.33 -12.36 2.08
C TRP A 129 3.25 -11.81 0.99
N GLY A 130 3.66 -12.67 0.05
CA GLY A 130 4.66 -12.35 -0.96
C GLY A 130 6.04 -12.93 -0.65
N HIS A 131 7.09 -12.19 -1.00
CA HIS A 131 8.47 -12.62 -0.74
C HIS A 131 8.79 -12.57 0.76
N LYS A 132 9.24 -13.69 1.33
CA LYS A 132 9.63 -13.78 2.74
C LYS A 132 11.14 -13.55 2.89
N TRP A 133 11.55 -12.76 3.89
CA TRP A 133 12.95 -12.65 4.30
C TRP A 133 13.13 -13.08 5.76
N GLY A 134 14.03 -14.04 6.00
CA GLY A 134 14.38 -14.48 7.36
C GLY A 134 13.18 -15.05 8.13
N THR A 135 13.04 -14.64 9.39
CA THR A 135 11.99 -15.07 10.32
C THR A 135 10.75 -14.16 10.31
N GLN A 136 10.44 -13.52 9.18
CA GLN A 136 9.23 -12.73 9.06
C GLN A 136 8.01 -13.61 9.38
N PRO A 137 7.25 -13.30 10.44
CA PRO A 137 6.11 -14.12 10.81
C PRO A 137 5.00 -13.92 9.78
N ASP A 138 4.38 -15.04 9.36
CA ASP A 138 3.18 -14.98 8.51
C ASP A 138 2.02 -14.32 9.25
N THR A 139 1.99 -14.49 10.58
CA THR A 139 1.04 -13.87 11.51
C THR A 139 1.75 -13.45 12.80
N SER A 140 1.51 -12.23 13.29
CA SER A 140 1.97 -11.79 14.61
C SER A 140 0.86 -11.92 15.65
N THR A 141 1.21 -12.23 16.91
CA THR A 141 0.24 -12.45 18.01
C THR A 141 -0.06 -11.19 18.82
N GLY A 142 -0.03 -10.01 18.20
CA GLY A 142 -0.30 -8.70 18.85
C GLY A 142 -1.42 -7.92 18.15
N THR A 143 -1.85 -6.81 18.75
CA THR A 143 -2.86 -5.90 18.18
C THR A 143 -2.20 -4.63 17.68
N TYR A 144 -2.28 -4.37 16.38
CA TYR A 144 -1.55 -3.26 15.75
C TYR A 144 -2.49 -2.19 15.20
N SER A 145 -2.05 -0.94 15.23
CA SER A 145 -2.80 0.22 14.71
C SER A 145 -2.28 0.73 13.37
N SER A 146 -1.03 0.46 13.02
CA SER A 146 -0.44 0.90 11.75
C SER A 146 0.74 0.05 11.31
N LEU A 147 1.03 0.09 10.02
CA LEU A 147 2.14 -0.60 9.37
C LEU A 147 3.01 0.39 8.59
N ALA A 148 4.28 0.08 8.43
CA ALA A 148 5.19 0.73 7.49
C ALA A 148 6.08 -0.33 6.85
N LEU A 149 6.14 -0.35 5.52
CA LEU A 149 6.92 -1.32 4.76
C LEU A 149 8.11 -0.64 4.07
N GLY A 150 9.27 -1.27 4.15
CA GLY A 150 10.44 -0.96 3.33
C GLY A 150 10.78 -2.11 2.38
N ASP A 151 11.90 -2.00 1.66
CA ASP A 151 12.27 -3.00 0.64
C ASP A 151 12.44 -4.42 1.20
N ILE A 152 12.97 -4.53 2.43
CA ILE A 152 13.26 -5.81 3.08
C ILE A 152 12.74 -5.90 4.51
N HIS A 153 11.98 -4.89 4.98
CA HIS A 153 11.51 -4.84 6.36
C HIS A 153 10.06 -4.36 6.46
N THR A 154 9.42 -4.70 7.58
CA THR A 154 8.05 -4.33 7.95
C THR A 154 8.09 -3.88 9.40
N CYS A 155 7.61 -2.69 9.69
CA CYS A 155 7.42 -2.20 11.05
C CYS A 155 5.92 -2.10 11.34
N ALA A 156 5.50 -2.46 12.54
CA ALA A 156 4.14 -2.31 13.03
C ALA A 156 4.15 -1.56 14.36
N ILE A 157 3.14 -0.71 14.57
CA ILE A 157 2.92 -0.01 15.83
C ILE A 157 1.76 -0.71 16.55
N ASP A 158 2.01 -1.19 17.77
CA ASP A 158 1.00 -1.77 18.64
C ASP A 158 0.03 -0.67 19.11
N THR A 159 -1.19 -1.06 19.47
CA THR A 159 -2.16 -0.23 20.18
C THR A 159 -1.62 0.46 21.44
N ASP A 160 -0.60 -0.10 22.10
CA ASP A 160 0.07 0.54 23.24
C ASP A 160 1.18 1.53 22.85
N GLY A 161 1.42 1.71 21.54
CA GLY A 161 2.44 2.59 20.96
C GLY A 161 3.80 1.91 20.74
N THR A 162 3.97 0.64 21.08
CA THR A 162 5.23 -0.09 20.87
C THR A 162 5.49 -0.37 19.40
N ILE A 163 6.71 -0.08 18.93
CA ILE A 163 7.12 -0.34 17.53
C ILE A 163 7.86 -1.68 17.46
N THR A 164 7.39 -2.58 16.58
CA THR A 164 8.07 -3.85 16.28
C THR A 164 8.40 -3.93 14.79
N CYS A 165 9.65 -4.22 14.44
CA CYS A 165 10.08 -4.39 13.05
C CYS A 165 10.62 -5.81 12.76
N TRP A 166 10.37 -6.29 11.54
CA TRP A 166 10.83 -7.57 10.99
C TRP A 166 11.48 -7.37 9.62
N PRO A 167 12.49 -8.18 9.22
CA PRO A 167 13.14 -9.22 10.01
C PRO A 167 14.02 -8.62 11.11
N ARG A 168 14.00 -9.23 12.31
CA ARG A 168 14.98 -8.91 13.35
C ARG A 168 16.36 -9.38 12.86
N SER A 169 17.38 -8.51 12.93
CA SER A 169 18.75 -9.00 12.84
C SER A 169 18.99 -9.99 14.00
N PRO A 170 19.75 -11.08 13.82
CA PRO A 170 20.08 -12.01 14.90
C PRO A 170 20.78 -11.33 16.10
N ASP A 171 21.28 -10.12 15.90
CA ASP A 171 22.18 -9.41 16.80
C ASP A 171 21.50 -8.25 17.56
N GLY A 172 20.18 -8.07 17.41
CA GLY A 172 19.36 -7.24 18.30
C GLY A 172 19.50 -5.71 18.19
N VAL A 173 20.51 -5.15 17.52
CA VAL A 173 20.62 -3.69 17.34
C VAL A 173 21.37 -3.34 16.05
N ARG A 174 20.65 -3.10 14.93
CA ARG A 174 21.12 -2.20 13.87
C ARG A 174 19.93 -1.51 13.22
N TRP A 175 19.76 -0.23 13.54
CA TRP A 175 18.95 0.70 12.77
C TRP A 175 19.46 0.69 11.32
N ILE A 176 18.60 0.39 10.36
CA ILE A 176 18.87 0.74 8.96
C ILE A 176 18.56 2.23 8.86
N THR A 177 19.56 3.07 9.09
CA THR A 177 19.51 4.47 8.65
C THR A 177 19.74 4.45 7.14
N SER A 178 18.74 4.81 6.32
CA SER A 178 19.01 5.14 4.92
C SER A 178 19.57 6.56 4.85
N THR A 179 20.68 6.73 4.15
CA THR A 179 21.12 7.99 3.56
C THR A 179 20.23 8.35 2.38
#